data_AF-A0AA41DAT2-F1
#
_entry.id   AF-A0AA41DAT2-F1
#
_cell.length_a   1.000
_cell.length_b   1.000
_cell.length_c   1.000
_cell.angle_alpha   90.00
_cell.angle_beta   90.00
_cell.angle_gamma   90.00
#
_symmetry.space_group_name_H-M   'P 1'
#
loop_
_entity.id
_entity.type
_entity.pdbx_description
1 polymer ?
#
loop_
_entity_poly.entity_id
_entity_poly.type
_entity_poly.pdbx_seq_one_letter_code
_entity_poly.pdbx_strand_id
1 'polypeptide(L)'
;MKTRFLILTVIIALSAYSMEQDKAKLDSIIDTAMQLADTIGTRKTLNEIRFNGWERSEWLDNEYIRTLRKYLDDYNSGKVCNAKLDPYKEQIKGQFVIYDITPYILGGAYIRITFLDMPNRVFSSWVYSNVDEKKEIVESYEFRSISIEEETTDMTKEDILQAIKEMDGLKLW
;
A
#
# COMPACT_ATOMS: atom_id res chain seq x y z
N MET A 1 -53.95 56.69 -5.04
CA MET A 1 -53.67 55.38 -5.68
C MET A 1 -52.23 55.21 -6.17
N LYS A 2 -51.55 56.23 -6.72
CA LYS A 2 -50.18 56.08 -7.28
C LYS A 2 -49.08 55.70 -6.26
N THR A 3 -49.13 56.18 -5.02
CA THR A 3 -48.09 55.91 -4.00
C THR A 3 -48.11 54.48 -3.45
N ARG A 4 -49.27 53.81 -3.44
CA ARG A 4 -49.40 52.42 -2.95
C ARG A 4 -48.85 51.38 -3.93
N PHE A 5 -48.85 51.67 -5.23
CA PHE A 5 -48.26 50.79 -6.26
C PHE A 5 -46.73 50.82 -6.28
N LEU A 6 -46.12 51.94 -5.87
CA LEU A 6 -44.67 52.14 -5.87
C LEU A 6 -43.98 51.39 -4.71
N ILE A 7 -44.66 51.26 -3.57
CA ILE A 7 -44.16 50.49 -2.42
C ILE A 7 -44.22 48.98 -2.68
N LEU A 8 -45.30 48.49 -3.32
CA LEU A 8 -45.44 47.07 -3.65
C LEU A 8 -44.39 46.60 -4.67
N THR A 9 -44.04 47.45 -5.64
CA THR A 9 -43.02 47.14 -6.66
C THR A 9 -41.60 47.11 -6.08
N VAL A 10 -41.28 47.97 -5.11
CA VAL A 10 -39.99 47.96 -4.42
C VAL A 10 -39.83 46.72 -3.53
N ILE A 11 -40.88 46.27 -2.84
CA ILE A 11 -40.82 45.05 -2.00
C ILE A 11 -40.63 43.79 -2.86
N ILE A 12 -41.31 43.68 -4.01
CA ILE A 12 -41.14 42.54 -4.92
C ILE A 12 -39.72 42.52 -5.50
N ALA A 13 -39.19 43.68 -5.89
CA ALA A 13 -37.82 43.80 -6.41
C ALA A 13 -36.76 43.42 -5.35
N LEU A 14 -36.94 43.83 -4.08
CA LEU A 14 -36.06 43.46 -2.97
C LEU A 14 -36.11 41.96 -2.65
N SER A 15 -37.30 41.34 -2.73
CA SER A 15 -37.44 39.89 -2.51
C SER A 15 -36.81 39.04 -3.62
N ALA A 16 -36.86 39.51 -4.88
CA ALA A 16 -36.20 38.85 -6.00
C ALA A 16 -34.67 38.94 -5.88
N TYR A 17 -34.16 40.11 -5.46
CA TYR A 17 -32.72 40.32 -5.26
C TYR A 17 -32.14 39.45 -4.14
N SER A 18 -32.87 39.27 -3.02
CA SER A 18 -32.43 38.39 -1.94
C SER A 18 -32.45 36.92 -2.34
N MET A 19 -33.46 36.47 -3.10
CA MET A 19 -33.53 35.08 -3.59
C MET A 19 -32.41 34.76 -4.59
N GLU A 20 -32.02 35.72 -5.43
CA GLU A 20 -30.95 35.55 -6.41
C GLU A 20 -29.56 35.51 -5.75
N GLN A 21 -29.33 36.29 -4.69
CA GLN A 21 -28.12 36.21 -3.88
C GLN A 21 -28.00 34.89 -3.11
N ASP A 22 -29.09 34.40 -2.53
CA ASP A 22 -29.11 33.12 -1.81
C ASP A 22 -28.86 31.94 -2.76
N LYS A 23 -29.41 32.00 -3.98
CA LYS A 23 -29.17 31.01 -5.02
C LYS A 23 -27.72 31.02 -5.51
N ALA A 24 -27.16 32.19 -5.82
CA ALA A 24 -25.75 32.31 -6.26
C ALA A 24 -24.76 31.82 -5.19
N LYS A 25 -25.07 32.05 -3.91
CA LYS A 25 -24.27 31.55 -2.78
C LYS A 25 -24.36 30.02 -2.65
N LEU A 26 -25.56 29.45 -2.83
CA LEU A 26 -25.75 28.00 -2.81
C LEU A 26 -25.05 27.32 -3.99
N ASP A 27 -25.18 27.88 -5.20
CA ASP A 27 -24.50 27.38 -6.40
C ASP A 27 -22.98 27.42 -6.24
N SER A 28 -22.42 28.49 -5.65
CA SER A 28 -20.99 28.57 -5.33
C SER A 28 -20.51 27.53 -4.30
N ILE A 29 -21.33 27.21 -3.29
CA ILE A 29 -21.02 26.16 -2.31
C ILE A 29 -21.04 24.78 -2.99
N ILE A 30 -22.00 24.55 -3.88
CA ILE A 30 -22.11 23.31 -4.64
C ILE A 30 -20.92 23.16 -5.59
N ASP A 31 -20.54 24.21 -6.33
CA ASP A 31 -19.37 24.20 -7.21
C ASP A 31 -18.08 23.94 -6.43
N THR A 32 -17.93 24.56 -5.26
CA THR A 32 -16.76 24.33 -4.39
C THR A 32 -16.73 22.90 -3.86
N ALA A 33 -17.89 22.34 -3.47
CA ALA A 33 -18.00 20.96 -3.02
C ALA A 33 -17.75 19.96 -4.16
N MET A 34 -18.20 20.26 -5.38
CA MET A 34 -17.94 19.46 -6.58
C MET A 34 -16.45 19.51 -6.97
N GLN A 35 -15.81 20.67 -6.93
CA GLN A 35 -14.37 20.80 -7.16
C GLN A 35 -13.56 20.05 -6.10
N LEU A 36 -13.94 20.13 -4.83
CA LEU A 36 -13.30 19.34 -3.76
C LEU A 36 -13.49 17.83 -3.97
N ALA A 37 -14.67 17.39 -4.39
CA ALA A 37 -14.93 16.00 -4.71
C ALA A 37 -14.10 15.51 -5.92
N ASP A 38 -13.97 16.31 -6.98
CA ASP A 38 -13.12 16.02 -8.14
C ASP A 38 -11.63 15.97 -7.78
N THR A 39 -11.18 16.81 -6.84
CA THR A 39 -9.78 16.82 -6.38
C THR A 39 -9.47 15.59 -5.50
N ILE A 40 -10.45 15.09 -4.74
CA ILE A 40 -10.34 13.85 -3.96
C ILE A 40 -10.36 12.62 -4.87
N GLY A 41 -11.14 12.65 -5.97
CA GLY A 41 -11.24 11.55 -6.93
C GLY A 41 -10.05 11.42 -7.90
N THR A 42 -9.18 12.43 -8.00
CA THR A 42 -8.04 12.43 -8.95
C THR A 42 -6.71 12.03 -8.34
N ARG A 43 -6.57 12.06 -7.00
CA ARG A 43 -5.30 11.73 -6.34
C ARG A 43 -5.18 10.22 -6.10
N LYS A 44 -4.06 9.64 -6.52
CA LYS A 44 -3.77 8.22 -6.24
C LYS A 44 -3.77 7.95 -4.74
N THR A 45 -4.40 6.85 -4.35
CA THR A 45 -4.25 6.24 -3.03
C THR A 45 -2.79 5.83 -2.81
N LEU A 46 -2.39 5.67 -1.55
CA LEU A 46 -1.03 5.25 -1.22
C LEU A 46 -0.64 3.90 -1.84
N ASN A 47 -1.59 2.98 -2.00
CA ASN A 47 -1.32 1.69 -2.63
C ASN A 47 -1.27 1.78 -4.15
N GLU A 48 -2.04 2.68 -4.77
CA GLU A 48 -1.85 3.01 -6.19
C GLU A 48 -0.46 3.63 -6.42
N ILE A 49 0.02 4.50 -5.53
CA ILE A 49 1.39 5.04 -5.64
C ILE A 49 2.44 3.91 -5.52
N ARG A 50 2.23 2.94 -4.62
CA ARG A 50 3.19 1.85 -4.38
C ARG A 50 3.21 0.78 -5.47
N PHE A 51 2.03 0.41 -5.97
CA PHE A 51 1.83 -0.86 -6.68
C PHE A 51 1.07 -0.74 -7.99
N ASN A 52 0.59 0.46 -8.37
CA ASN A 52 -0.15 0.59 -9.62
C ASN A 52 0.73 0.20 -10.81
N GLY A 53 0.20 -0.62 -11.70
CA GLY A 53 0.92 -1.14 -12.87
C GLY A 53 1.90 -2.27 -12.56
N TRP A 54 1.99 -2.77 -11.33
CA TRP A 54 2.79 -3.96 -11.04
C TRP A 54 2.17 -5.20 -11.69
N GLU A 55 2.97 -5.90 -12.49
CA GLU A 55 2.64 -7.21 -12.99
C GLU A 55 3.25 -8.29 -12.08
N ARG A 56 3.04 -9.56 -12.44
CA ARG A 56 3.56 -10.70 -11.67
C ARG A 56 5.07 -10.59 -11.42
N SER A 57 5.83 -10.09 -12.41
CA SER A 57 7.28 -10.00 -12.31
C SER A 57 7.73 -9.01 -11.24
N GLU A 58 7.04 -7.88 -11.11
CA GLU A 58 7.27 -6.84 -10.12
C GLU A 58 6.92 -7.34 -8.72
N TRP A 59 5.84 -8.12 -8.58
CA TRP A 59 5.51 -8.76 -7.31
C TRP A 59 6.59 -9.75 -6.86
N LEU A 60 7.24 -10.44 -7.79
CA LEU A 60 8.28 -11.43 -7.49
C LEU A 60 9.71 -10.87 -7.45
N ASP A 61 9.94 -9.65 -7.93
CA ASP A 61 11.26 -8.99 -7.96
C ASP A 61 11.22 -7.47 -7.69
N ASN A 62 11.22 -7.08 -6.41
CA ASN A 62 11.10 -5.69 -5.99
C ASN A 62 11.95 -5.33 -4.76
N GLU A 63 11.99 -4.03 -4.45
CA GLU A 63 12.74 -3.46 -3.32
C GLU A 63 12.24 -3.91 -1.95
N TYR A 64 10.98 -4.32 -1.79
CA TYR A 64 10.52 -4.86 -0.51
C TYR A 64 11.23 -6.18 -0.21
N ILE A 65 11.38 -7.05 -1.22
CA ILE A 65 12.08 -8.33 -1.07
C ILE A 65 13.58 -8.09 -0.86
N ARG A 66 14.20 -7.16 -1.60
CA ARG A 66 15.62 -6.79 -1.38
C ARG A 66 15.86 -6.26 0.03
N THR A 67 14.93 -5.48 0.57
CA THR A 67 14.97 -4.98 1.95
C THR A 67 14.90 -6.12 2.97
N LEU A 68 14.01 -7.09 2.75
CA LEU A 68 13.93 -8.29 3.58
C LEU A 68 15.21 -9.14 3.51
N ARG A 69 15.71 -9.43 2.30
CA ARG A 69 16.97 -10.18 2.09
C ARG A 69 18.13 -9.51 2.82
N LYS A 70 18.28 -8.19 2.67
CA LYS A 70 19.31 -7.41 3.36
C LYS A 70 19.21 -7.53 4.88
N TYR A 71 17.99 -7.45 5.44
CA TYR A 71 17.79 -7.63 6.88
C TYR A 71 18.24 -9.01 7.34
N LEU A 72 17.87 -10.07 6.62
CA LEU A 72 18.28 -11.44 6.93
C LEU A 72 19.81 -11.61 6.83
N ASP A 73 20.47 -10.97 5.87
CA ASP A 73 21.93 -10.98 5.74
C ASP A 73 22.62 -10.24 6.90
N ASP A 74 22.08 -9.09 7.28
CA ASP A 74 22.58 -8.33 8.44
C ASP A 74 22.36 -9.11 9.74
N TYR A 75 21.26 -9.86 9.87
CA TYR A 75 21.00 -10.75 11.02
C TYR A 75 21.99 -11.93 11.04
N ASN A 76 22.16 -12.60 9.90
CA ASN A 76 23.05 -13.76 9.78
C ASN A 76 24.53 -13.40 9.97
N SER A 77 24.93 -12.17 9.59
CA SER A 77 26.27 -11.63 9.86
C SER A 77 26.44 -11.05 11.28
N GLY A 78 25.37 -11.03 12.09
CA GLY A 78 25.40 -10.56 13.48
C GLY A 78 25.38 -9.04 13.64
N LYS A 79 25.07 -8.27 12.58
CA LYS A 79 24.92 -6.81 12.66
C LYS A 79 23.62 -6.39 13.34
N VAL A 80 22.58 -7.23 13.28
CA VAL A 80 21.32 -7.04 14.00
C VAL A 80 20.95 -8.29 14.78
N CYS A 81 20.26 -8.11 15.89
CA CYS A 81 19.77 -9.19 16.74
C CYS A 81 18.26 -9.34 16.59
N ASN A 82 17.77 -10.58 16.57
CA ASN A 82 16.33 -10.86 16.56
C ASN A 82 16.03 -12.17 17.30
N ALA A 83 15.62 -12.06 18.55
CA ALA A 83 15.31 -13.20 19.40
C ALA A 83 14.22 -14.13 18.85
N LYS A 84 13.34 -13.63 17.96
CA LYS A 84 12.31 -14.47 17.33
C LYS A 84 12.89 -15.39 16.25
N LEU A 85 14.05 -15.05 15.71
CA LEU A 85 14.75 -15.82 14.68
C LEU A 85 15.85 -16.73 15.24
N ASP A 86 16.35 -16.45 16.44
CA ASP A 86 17.43 -17.22 17.07
C ASP A 86 17.16 -18.75 17.09
N PRO A 87 15.95 -19.25 17.36
CA PRO A 87 15.67 -20.70 17.33
C PRO A 87 15.86 -21.37 15.96
N TYR A 88 15.88 -20.57 14.88
CA TYR A 88 15.92 -21.03 13.49
C TYR A 88 17.21 -20.62 12.76
N LYS A 89 18.18 -20.05 13.49
CA LYS A 89 19.35 -19.38 12.93
C LYS A 89 20.14 -20.23 11.94
N GLU A 90 20.26 -21.54 12.16
CA GLU A 90 21.01 -22.41 11.26
C GLU A 90 20.29 -22.62 9.92
N GLN A 91 18.97 -22.74 9.96
CA GLN A 91 18.16 -23.03 8.78
C GLN A 91 17.84 -21.78 7.94
N ILE A 92 17.82 -20.59 8.55
CA ILE A 92 17.52 -19.33 7.86
C ILE A 92 18.75 -18.58 7.32
N LYS A 93 19.92 -19.23 7.35
CA LYS A 93 21.15 -18.75 6.66
C LYS A 93 21.04 -18.88 5.14
N GLY A 94 20.24 -19.84 4.69
CA GLY A 94 20.14 -20.22 3.29
C GLY A 94 19.27 -19.28 2.45
N GLN A 95 18.97 -19.77 1.25
CA GLN A 95 18.08 -19.10 0.32
C GLN A 95 16.63 -19.35 0.68
N PHE A 96 15.76 -18.43 0.28
CA PHE A 96 14.30 -18.57 0.45
C PHE A 96 13.57 -18.29 -0.86
N VAL A 97 12.31 -18.72 -0.91
CA VAL A 97 11.36 -18.33 -1.97
C VAL A 97 10.24 -17.47 -1.38
N ILE A 98 9.64 -16.65 -2.23
CA ILE A 98 8.40 -15.95 -1.90
C ILE A 98 7.26 -16.94 -2.02
N TYR A 99 6.60 -17.22 -0.90
CA TYR A 99 5.39 -18.04 -0.83
C TYR A 99 4.17 -17.22 -1.23
N ASP A 100 4.07 -15.98 -0.74
CA ASP A 100 3.03 -15.02 -1.10
C ASP A 100 3.53 -13.59 -0.82
N ILE A 101 2.99 -12.62 -1.54
CA ILE A 101 3.25 -11.20 -1.31
C ILE A 101 2.03 -10.38 -1.67
N THR A 102 1.60 -9.52 -0.74
CA THR A 102 0.41 -8.69 -0.89
C THR A 102 0.62 -7.29 -0.32
N PRO A 103 -0.14 -6.28 -0.76
CA PRO A 103 -0.20 -4.99 -0.06
C PRO A 103 -0.58 -5.19 1.41
N TYR A 104 0.14 -4.55 2.32
CA TYR A 104 -0.17 -4.63 3.74
C TYR A 104 -1.08 -3.48 4.19
N ILE A 105 -2.01 -3.78 5.09
CA ILE A 105 -2.97 -2.81 5.62
C ILE A 105 -2.28 -1.64 6.35
N LEU A 106 -1.11 -1.89 6.95
CA LEU A 106 -0.31 -0.85 7.61
C LEU A 106 0.67 -0.14 6.67
N GLY A 107 0.53 -0.36 5.36
CA GLY A 107 1.37 0.22 4.31
C GLY A 107 2.59 -0.63 3.96
N GLY A 108 3.03 -0.54 2.70
CA GLY A 108 4.07 -1.40 2.15
C GLY A 108 3.59 -2.80 1.85
N ALA A 109 4.48 -3.80 1.94
CA ALA A 109 4.22 -5.18 1.54
C ALA A 109 4.26 -6.15 2.73
N TYR A 110 3.30 -7.06 2.74
CA TYR A 110 3.31 -8.28 3.56
C TYR A 110 3.88 -9.40 2.71
N ILE A 111 4.94 -10.03 3.19
CA ILE A 111 5.71 -11.01 2.43
C ILE A 111 5.74 -12.29 3.26
N ARG A 112 5.22 -13.38 2.69
CA ARG A 112 5.35 -14.72 3.24
C ARG A 112 6.47 -15.43 2.50
N ILE A 113 7.43 -15.98 3.22
CA ILE A 113 8.58 -16.69 2.67
C ILE A 113 8.72 -18.08 3.28
N THR A 114 9.35 -18.94 2.52
CA THR A 114 9.75 -20.28 2.96
C THR A 114 11.22 -20.48 2.64
N PHE A 115 12.00 -20.89 3.64
CA PHE A 115 13.43 -21.17 3.46
C PHE A 115 13.63 -22.53 2.81
N LEU A 116 14.62 -22.63 1.92
CA LEU A 116 14.90 -23.87 1.18
C LEU A 116 15.30 -25.03 2.10
N ASP A 117 15.98 -24.73 3.21
CA ASP A 117 16.44 -25.70 4.20
C ASP A 117 15.45 -25.89 5.37
N MET A 118 14.29 -25.22 5.31
CA MET A 118 13.13 -25.46 6.19
C MET A 118 11.83 -25.30 5.39
N PRO A 119 11.62 -26.13 4.36
CA PRO A 119 10.59 -25.90 3.36
C PRO A 119 9.17 -26.06 3.91
N ASN A 120 9.00 -26.70 5.07
CA ASN A 120 7.72 -26.94 5.71
C ASN A 120 7.24 -25.80 6.63
N ARG A 121 8.01 -24.72 6.78
CA ARG A 121 7.67 -23.57 7.66
C ARG A 121 7.56 -22.28 6.87
N VAL A 122 6.52 -21.51 7.20
CA VAL A 122 6.26 -20.20 6.61
C VAL A 122 6.66 -19.11 7.60
N PHE A 123 7.33 -18.08 7.09
CA PHE A 123 7.66 -16.87 7.82
C PHE A 123 6.93 -15.70 7.17
N SER A 124 6.26 -14.89 7.96
CA SER A 124 5.70 -13.63 7.50
C SER A 124 6.59 -12.46 7.89
N SER A 125 6.72 -11.54 6.96
CA SER A 125 7.49 -10.32 7.09
C SER A 125 6.67 -9.13 6.64
N TRP A 126 6.91 -8.00 7.28
CA TRP A 126 6.39 -6.71 6.87
C TRP A 126 7.53 -5.77 6.52
N VAL A 127 7.49 -5.25 5.30
CA VAL A 127 8.36 -4.16 4.86
C VAL A 127 7.49 -2.96 4.52
N TYR A 128 7.68 -1.89 5.27
CA TYR A 128 6.99 -0.62 5.06
C TYR A 128 7.64 0.15 3.91
N SER A 129 6.87 1.00 3.23
CA SER A 129 7.40 1.97 2.28
C SER A 129 6.87 3.37 2.55
N ASN A 130 7.79 4.32 2.65
CA ASN A 130 7.48 5.74 2.78
C ASN A 130 7.12 6.32 1.41
N VAL A 131 6.04 7.09 1.34
CA VAL A 131 5.50 7.62 0.08
C VAL A 131 5.43 9.13 0.15
N ASP A 132 6.01 9.80 -0.84
CA ASP A 132 5.76 11.22 -1.09
C ASP A 132 4.49 11.34 -1.92
N GLU A 133 3.36 11.61 -1.26
CA GLU A 133 2.07 11.73 -1.93
C GLU A 133 1.96 12.94 -2.87
N LYS A 134 2.85 13.93 -2.77
CA LYS A 134 2.83 15.10 -3.67
C LYS A 134 3.57 14.79 -4.96
N LYS A 135 4.66 14.04 -4.86
CA LYS A 135 5.43 13.55 -6.01
C LYS A 135 4.89 12.25 -6.59
N GLU A 136 3.99 11.57 -5.88
CA GLU A 136 3.46 10.25 -6.21
C GLU A 136 4.56 9.20 -6.41
N ILE A 137 5.54 9.17 -5.50
CA ILE A 137 6.64 8.20 -5.53
C ILE A 137 6.86 7.52 -4.18
N VAL A 138 7.45 6.33 -4.21
CA VAL A 138 8.02 5.68 -3.03
C VAL A 138 9.42 6.24 -2.78
N GLU A 139 9.68 6.75 -1.58
CA GLU A 139 10.97 7.36 -1.23
C GLU A 139 11.95 6.36 -0.61
N SER A 140 11.44 5.43 0.21
CA SER A 140 12.28 4.48 0.94
C SER A 140 11.51 3.26 1.40
N TYR A 141 12.25 2.20 1.73
CA TYR A 141 11.73 0.94 2.25
C TYR A 141 12.35 0.67 3.63
N GLU A 142 11.53 0.16 4.55
CA GLU A 142 11.94 -0.09 5.92
C GLU A 142 11.44 -1.47 6.38
N PHE A 143 12.36 -2.34 6.77
CA PHE A 143 12.00 -3.60 7.42
C PHE A 143 11.35 -3.32 8.79
N ARG A 144 10.17 -3.90 9.04
CA ARG A 144 9.43 -3.69 10.30
C ARG A 144 9.37 -4.92 11.18
N SER A 145 9.10 -6.09 10.61
CA SER A 145 8.98 -7.32 11.39
C SER A 145 9.13 -8.56 10.54
N ILE A 146 9.55 -9.64 11.20
CA ILE A 146 9.46 -11.01 10.71
C ILE A 146 9.07 -11.92 11.87
N SER A 147 8.23 -12.90 11.58
CA SER A 147 7.78 -13.92 12.54
C SER A 147 7.49 -15.22 11.81
N ILE A 148 7.68 -16.34 12.51
CA ILE A 148 7.22 -17.63 12.03
C ILE A 148 5.70 -17.73 12.18
N GLU A 149 5.03 -18.29 11.18
CA GLU A 149 3.60 -18.56 11.25
C GLU A 149 3.32 -19.92 11.91
N GLU A 150 2.10 -20.08 12.44
CA GLU A 150 1.59 -21.37 12.89
C GLU A 150 1.31 -22.29 11.70
N GLU A 151 0.98 -21.70 10.54
CA GLU A 151 0.78 -22.42 9.29
C GLU A 151 2.06 -23.15 8.88
N THR A 152 1.88 -24.42 8.54
CA THR A 152 2.90 -25.25 7.91
C THR A 152 2.50 -25.57 6.49
N THR A 153 3.48 -25.90 5.66
CA THR A 153 3.27 -26.38 4.31
C THR A 153 3.86 -27.78 4.17
N ASP A 154 3.27 -28.60 3.30
CA ASP A 154 3.79 -29.93 2.97
C ASP A 154 4.86 -29.88 1.87
N MET A 155 5.26 -28.68 1.44
CA MET A 155 6.30 -28.50 0.42
C MET A 155 7.64 -29.08 0.87
N THR A 156 8.25 -29.84 -0.02
CA THR A 156 9.64 -30.29 0.08
C THR A 156 10.59 -29.31 -0.60
N LYS A 157 11.89 -29.52 -0.40
CA LYS A 157 12.93 -28.76 -1.10
C LYS A 157 12.84 -28.99 -2.61
N GLU A 158 12.55 -30.23 -3.01
CA GLU A 158 12.38 -30.63 -4.40
C GLU A 158 11.18 -29.93 -5.04
N ASP A 159 10.06 -29.80 -4.31
CA ASP A 159 8.88 -29.09 -4.80
C ASP A 159 9.18 -27.60 -5.05
N ILE A 160 9.91 -26.94 -4.15
CA ILE A 160 10.35 -25.55 -4.34
C ILE A 160 11.23 -25.43 -5.60
N LEU A 161 12.22 -26.31 -5.75
CA LEU A 161 13.12 -26.28 -6.89
C LEU A 161 12.40 -26.59 -8.21
N GLN A 162 11.36 -27.41 -8.18
CA GLN A 162 10.52 -27.68 -9.34
C GLN A 162 9.64 -26.47 -9.68
N ALA A 163 9.00 -25.85 -8.69
CA ALA A 163 8.18 -24.65 -8.88
C ALA A 163 8.96 -23.51 -9.54
N ILE A 164 10.24 -23.30 -9.16
CA ILE A 164 11.11 -22.29 -9.77
C ILE A 164 11.33 -22.53 -11.27
N LYS A 165 11.36 -23.79 -11.72
CA LYS A 165 11.54 -24.11 -13.14
C LYS A 165 10.26 -23.90 -13.95
N GLU A 166 9.10 -24.09 -13.32
CA GLU A 166 7.80 -24.06 -13.97
C GLU A 166 7.14 -22.67 -13.92
N MET A 167 7.43 -21.89 -12.88
CA MET A 167 6.81 -20.59 -12.65
C MET A 167 7.77 -19.46 -13.00
N ASP A 168 7.46 -18.77 -14.10
CA ASP A 168 8.24 -17.61 -14.54
C ASP A 168 8.27 -16.51 -13.47
N GLY A 169 9.46 -15.95 -13.25
CA GLY A 169 9.75 -14.94 -12.23
C GLY A 169 9.97 -15.49 -10.80
N LEU A 170 9.55 -16.72 -10.48
CA LEU A 170 9.85 -17.30 -9.16
C LEU A 170 11.34 -17.65 -9.09
N LYS A 171 12.02 -17.23 -8.02
CA LYS A 171 13.46 -17.44 -7.85
C LYS A 171 13.85 -17.62 -6.38
N LEU A 172 15.07 -18.14 -6.18
CA LEU A 172 15.73 -18.14 -4.88
C LEU A 172 16.30 -16.76 -4.57
N TRP A 173 16.04 -16.30 -3.36
CA TRP A 173 16.53 -15.06 -2.76
C TRP A 173 17.58 -15.31 -1.69
#